data_AF-A0A4R2T924-F1
#
_entry.id   AF-A0A4R2T924-F1
#
_cell.length_a   1.000
_cell.length_b   1.000
_cell.length_c   1.000
_cell.angle_alpha   90.00
_cell.angle_beta   90.00
_cell.angle_gamma   90.00
#
_symmetry.space_group_name_H-M   'P 1'
#
loop_
_entity.id
_entity.type
_entity.pdbx_description
1 polymer ?
#
loop_
_entity_poly.entity_id
_entity_poly.type
_entity_poly.pdbx_seq_one_letter_code
_entity_poly.pdbx_strand_id
1 'polypeptide(L)'
;MNLSNRNKEEILDSFMELEKCKVCKDRWNYRYKGKILVLQLSRTTGNGYINGIYLEGTEKHKGWIKIKDMEENEFKLVLKNAIDSFNNLLH
;
A
#
# COMPACT_ATOMS: atom_id res chain seq x y z
N MET A 1 -0.85 17.71 6.36
CA MET A 1 -0.68 17.97 4.91
C MET A 1 -0.77 16.64 4.21
N ASN A 2 -1.60 16.54 3.16
CA ASN A 2 -1.74 15.28 2.42
C ASN A 2 -0.41 14.87 1.78
N LEU A 3 -0.08 13.58 1.91
CA LEU A 3 1.16 13.04 1.40
C LEU A 3 1.21 13.17 -0.13
N SER A 4 2.27 13.78 -0.64
CA SER A 4 2.47 13.92 -2.08
C SER A 4 2.53 12.54 -2.75
N ASN A 5 2.07 12.44 -3.99
CA ASN A 5 2.02 11.16 -4.72
C ASN A 5 3.42 10.55 -4.87
N ARG A 6 4.43 11.40 -5.08
CA ARG A 6 5.83 11.01 -5.18
C ARG A 6 6.34 10.44 -3.86
N ASN A 7 5.95 11.04 -2.74
CA ASN A 7 6.36 10.54 -1.42
C ASN A 7 5.78 9.15 -1.12
N LYS A 8 4.55 8.84 -1.58
CA LYS A 8 3.96 7.48 -1.42
C LYS A 8 4.79 6.42 -2.16
N GLU A 9 5.18 6.73 -3.38
CA GLU A 9 6.05 5.85 -4.18
C GLU A 9 7.42 5.69 -3.54
N GLU A 10 8.05 6.78 -3.09
CA GLU A 10 9.35 6.75 -2.40
C GLU A 10 9.30 5.94 -1.09
N ILE A 11 8.21 6.06 -0.32
CA ILE A 11 7.99 5.24 0.87
C ILE A 11 7.87 3.77 0.48
N LEU A 12 7.07 3.41 -0.51
CA LEU A 12 6.92 2.02 -0.93
C LEU A 12 8.22 1.43 -1.50
N ASP A 13 8.95 2.21 -2.28
CA ASP A 13 10.24 1.83 -2.85
C ASP A 13 11.33 1.66 -1.77
N SER A 14 11.13 2.20 -0.56
CA SER A 14 12.04 2.01 0.57
C SER A 14 11.91 0.64 1.27
N PHE A 15 10.84 -0.12 1.01
CA PHE A 15 10.67 -1.47 1.53
C PHE A 15 11.26 -2.48 0.54
N MET A 16 12.45 -2.99 0.84
CA MET A 16 13.21 -3.90 -0.05
C MET A 16 12.47 -5.22 -0.32
N GLU A 17 11.59 -5.62 0.58
CA GLU A 17 10.73 -6.79 0.46
C GLU A 17 9.56 -6.64 -0.53
N LEU A 18 9.30 -5.41 -1.02
CA LEU A 18 8.21 -5.14 -1.93
C LEU A 18 8.68 -5.20 -3.39
N GLU A 19 8.02 -6.02 -4.18
CA GLU A 19 8.26 -6.11 -5.61
C GLU A 19 7.35 -5.14 -6.37
N LYS A 20 7.95 -4.14 -7.01
CA LYS A 20 7.23 -3.14 -7.81
C LYS A 20 6.89 -3.67 -9.20
N CYS A 21 5.60 -3.68 -9.54
CA CYS A 21 5.06 -4.21 -10.79
C CYS A 21 4.31 -3.12 -11.57
N LYS A 22 4.70 -2.84 -12.81
CA LYS A 22 4.00 -1.88 -13.66
C LYS A 22 2.67 -2.47 -14.16
N VAL A 23 1.58 -1.72 -14.01
CA VAL A 23 0.26 -2.10 -14.56
C VAL A 23 0.03 -1.41 -15.90
N CYS A 24 0.17 -0.08 -15.92
CA CYS A 24 0.07 0.74 -17.13
C CYS A 24 0.90 2.02 -16.96
N LYS A 25 0.77 2.99 -17.87
CA LYS A 25 1.63 4.18 -17.96
C LYS A 25 1.93 4.84 -16.61
N ASP A 26 0.90 5.07 -15.80
CA ASP A 26 1.01 5.81 -14.53
C ASP A 26 0.55 5.01 -13.30
N ARG A 27 0.37 3.69 -13.44
CA ARG A 27 -0.13 2.83 -12.37
C ARG A 27 0.77 1.66 -12.06
N TRP A 28 0.96 1.43 -10.75
CA TRP A 28 1.85 0.42 -10.21
C TRP A 28 1.14 -0.40 -9.14
N ASN A 29 1.54 -1.67 -9.04
CA ASN A 29 1.23 -2.54 -7.91
C ASN A 29 2.53 -2.84 -7.15
N TYR A 30 2.39 -3.14 -5.86
CA TYR A 30 3.47 -3.66 -5.03
C TYR A 30 3.06 -5.01 -4.47
N ARG A 31 3.94 -6.00 -4.59
CA ARG A 31 3.73 -7.35 -4.06
C ARG A 31 4.61 -7.59 -2.86
N TYR A 32 4.08 -8.33 -1.90
CA TYR A 32 4.83 -8.84 -0.77
C TYR A 32 4.75 -10.37 -0.79
N LYS A 33 5.89 -11.06 -0.86
CA LYS A 33 5.98 -12.53 -0.93
C LYS A 33 5.04 -13.13 -2.01
N GLY A 34 5.06 -12.54 -3.21
CA GLY A 34 4.24 -12.96 -4.35
C GLY A 34 2.76 -12.52 -4.33
N LYS A 35 2.23 -12.05 -3.19
CA LYS A 35 0.85 -11.58 -3.06
C LYS A 35 0.74 -10.06 -3.27
N ILE A 36 -0.36 -9.58 -3.85
CA ILE A 36 -0.57 -8.13 -4.03
C ILE A 36 -0.86 -7.48 -2.68
N LEU A 37 0.02 -6.55 -2.28
CA LEU A 37 -0.12 -5.74 -1.07
C LEU A 37 -0.68 -4.35 -1.39
N VAL A 38 -0.17 -3.70 -2.44
CA VAL A 38 -0.66 -2.40 -2.90
C VAL A 38 -1.12 -2.50 -4.34
N LEU A 39 -2.33 -2.00 -4.65
CA LEU A 39 -2.89 -2.02 -5.99
C LEU A 39 -3.15 -0.61 -6.56
N GLN A 40 -2.92 -0.47 -7.86
CA GLN A 40 -3.29 0.67 -8.68
C GLN A 40 -2.78 2.02 -8.13
N LEU A 41 -1.58 2.04 -7.54
CA LEU A 41 -0.96 3.29 -7.11
C LEU A 41 -0.75 4.19 -8.33
N SER A 42 -1.46 5.31 -8.36
CA SER A 42 -1.37 6.32 -9.39
C SER A 42 -0.31 7.35 -9.03
N ARG A 43 0.74 7.49 -9.84
CA ARG A 43 1.78 8.52 -9.64
C ARG A 43 1.24 9.95 -9.78
N THR A 44 0.14 10.11 -10.52
CA THR A 44 -0.49 11.40 -10.80
C THR A 44 -1.47 11.86 -9.70
N THR A 45 -2.11 10.92 -9.00
CA THR A 45 -3.17 11.25 -8.02
C THR A 45 -2.91 10.73 -6.61
N GLY A 46 -1.91 9.86 -6.43
CA GLY A 46 -1.62 9.22 -5.15
C GLY A 46 -2.73 8.27 -4.68
N ASN A 47 -3.71 8.02 -5.55
CA ASN A 47 -4.78 7.05 -5.31
C ASN A 47 -4.23 5.64 -5.46
N GLY A 48 -4.78 4.71 -4.70
CA GLY A 48 -4.41 3.31 -4.69
C GLY A 48 -5.13 2.63 -3.54
N TYR A 49 -4.80 1.35 -3.33
CA TYR A 49 -5.35 0.61 -2.21
C TYR A 49 -4.31 -0.30 -1.58
N ILE A 50 -4.33 -0.42 -0.26
CA ILE A 50 -3.55 -1.39 0.51
C ILE A 50 -4.45 -2.58 0.87
N ASN A 51 -3.90 -3.79 0.80
CA ASN A 51 -4.57 -5.00 1.24
C ASN A 51 -4.64 -4.99 2.77
N GLY A 52 -5.83 -4.73 3.30
CA GLY A 52 -6.13 -4.69 4.72
C GLY A 52 -7.03 -5.84 5.16
N ILE A 53 -7.07 -6.95 4.41
CA ILE A 53 -7.98 -8.06 4.71
C ILE A 53 -7.78 -8.59 6.15
N TYR A 54 -6.53 -8.54 6.63
CA TYR A 54 -6.11 -8.98 7.97
C TYR A 54 -5.96 -7.85 8.98
N LEU A 55 -6.30 -6.60 8.61
CA LEU A 55 -6.25 -5.46 9.52
C LEU A 55 -7.58 -5.26 10.22
N GLU A 56 -7.56 -5.23 11.54
CA GLU A 56 -8.72 -4.91 12.38
C GLU A 56 -8.82 -3.39 12.61
N GLY A 57 -10.03 -2.90 12.86
CA GLY A 57 -10.28 -1.50 13.21
C GLY A 57 -10.04 -0.47 12.08
N THR A 58 -9.63 -0.88 10.89
CA THR A 58 -9.41 0.03 9.74
C THR A 58 -10.56 -0.07 8.74
N GLU A 59 -11.07 1.07 8.28
CA GLU A 59 -12.13 1.12 7.26
C GLU A 59 -11.63 0.48 5.95
N LYS A 60 -12.39 -0.51 5.46
CA LYS A 60 -12.02 -1.30 4.29
C LYS A 60 -13.23 -1.60 3.42
N HIS A 61 -13.05 -1.48 2.11
CA HIS A 61 -14.02 -1.92 1.12
C HIS A 61 -13.55 -3.23 0.49
N LYS A 62 -14.25 -4.34 0.78
CA LYS A 62 -13.89 -5.70 0.30
C LYS A 62 -12.44 -6.09 0.63
N GLY A 63 -11.96 -5.74 1.83
CA GLY A 63 -10.59 -6.01 2.27
C GLY A 63 -9.54 -5.00 1.78
N TRP A 64 -9.93 -3.96 1.04
CA TRP A 64 -9.02 -2.95 0.53
C TRP A 64 -9.19 -1.60 1.23
N ILE A 65 -8.08 -1.01 1.65
CA ILE A 65 -8.03 0.30 2.30
C ILE A 65 -7.61 1.34 1.27
N LYS A 66 -8.41 2.38 1.08
CA LYS A 66 -8.12 3.46 0.13
C LYS A 66 -7.06 4.39 0.72
N ILE A 67 -6.00 4.67 -0.04
CA ILE A 67 -4.87 5.47 0.47
C ILE A 67 -4.80 6.90 -0.08
N LYS A 68 -5.75 7.33 -0.92
CA LYS A 68 -5.67 8.61 -1.65
C LYS A 68 -5.43 9.80 -0.73
N ASP A 69 -6.20 9.86 0.34
CA ASP A 69 -6.33 11.05 1.20
C ASP A 69 -5.53 10.90 2.52
N MET A 70 -4.71 9.86 2.64
CA MET A 70 -3.91 9.58 3.85
C MET A 70 -2.74 10.54 4.01
N GLU A 71 -2.47 10.92 5.25
CA GLU A 71 -1.23 11.60 5.63
C GLU A 71 -0.05 10.63 5.70
N GLU A 72 1.17 11.16 5.78
CA GLU A 72 2.39 10.35 5.72
C GLU A 72 2.46 9.28 6.81
N ASN A 73 2.20 9.68 8.05
CA ASN A 73 2.28 8.79 9.20
C ASN A 73 1.20 7.71 9.16
N GLU A 74 -0.01 8.09 8.74
CA GLU A 74 -1.11 7.14 8.54
C GLU A 74 -0.77 6.13 7.45
N PHE A 75 -0.27 6.59 6.30
CA PHE A 75 0.13 5.72 5.20
C PHE A 75 1.23 4.74 5.62
N LYS A 76 2.28 5.21 6.29
CA LYS A 76 3.37 4.38 6.82
C LYS A 76 2.86 3.35 7.83
N LEU A 77 1.97 3.76 8.74
CA LEU A 77 1.38 2.89 9.75
C LEU A 77 0.53 1.79 9.11
N VAL A 78 -0.38 2.14 8.20
CA VAL A 78 -1.25 1.17 7.51
C VAL A 78 -0.41 0.20 6.67
N LEU A 79 0.61 0.70 5.96
CA LEU A 79 1.50 -0.13 5.17
C LEU A 79 2.28 -1.12 6.05
N LYS A 80 2.88 -0.65 7.15
CA LYS A 80 3.61 -1.51 8.08
C LYS A 80 2.71 -2.58 8.68
N ASN A 81 1.53 -2.19 9.18
CA ASN A 81 0.58 -3.14 9.75
C ASN A 81 0.15 -4.17 8.69
N ALA A 82 -0.06 -3.75 7.44
CA ALA A 82 -0.41 -4.67 6.37
C ALA A 82 0.73 -5.68 6.12
N ILE A 83 1.99 -5.24 6.05
CA ILE A 83 3.15 -6.14 5.93
C ILE A 83 3.23 -7.12 7.11
N ASP A 84 3.11 -6.62 8.33
CA ASP A 84 3.16 -7.42 9.57
C ASP A 84 2.04 -8.47 9.59
N SER A 85 0.83 -8.10 9.16
CA SER A 85 -0.30 -9.03 9.09
C SER A 85 -0.05 -10.18 8.10
N PHE A 86 0.65 -9.93 6.99
CA PHE A 86 1.04 -10.97 6.04
C PHE A 86 2.16 -11.87 6.57
N ASN A 87 3.03 -11.37 7.46
CA ASN A 87 4.05 -12.17 8.13
C ASN A 87 3.46 -13.13 9.15
N ASN A 88 2.52 -12.67 9.95
CA ASN A 88 1.91 -13.46 11.02
C ASN A 88 1.02 -14.61 10.50
N LEU A 89 0.72 -14.65 9.21
CA LEU A 89 -0.03 -15.74 8.56
C LEU A 89 0.86 -16.85 7.99
N LEU A 90 2.18 -16.67 8.02
CA LEU A 90 3.17 -17.63 7.52
C LEU A 90 3.86 -18.41 8.66
N HIS A 91 3.35 -18.25 9.88
CA HIS A 91 3.73 -18.99 11.10
C HIS A 91 2.49 -19.68 11.67
#